data_AF-A0A0M9DJR3-F1
#
_entry.id   AF-A0A0M9DJR3-F1
#
_cell.length_a   1.000
_cell.length_b   1.000
_cell.length_c   1.000
_cell.angle_alpha   90.00
_cell.angle_beta   90.00
_cell.angle_gamma   90.00
#
_symmetry.space_group_name_H-M   'P 1'
#
loop_
_entity.id
_entity.type
_entity.pdbx_description
1 polymer ?
#
loop_
_entity_poly.entity_id
_entity_poly.type
_entity_poly.pdbx_seq_one_letter_code
_entity_poly.pdbx_strand_id
1 'polypeptide(L)'
;MEVKPISFKNLGAIASFQVHQNQKPFQMEEMKTYYKQDKIEATRKSYAELVQSYNNIRREINPTKFVNEQTNSIDITNGVYYHLGLVNGKPLNGTLLTGGGFNSNFSPMIWDNPNSNVVTQEQREALKIHRSYSQVERQEANELVAVFMSLSRLAEGKKSVDSMNNDAMFMQHFPKFAKGIGLDLGQPFTINGKSFTYLQGTLQMTDTED
;
A
#
# COMPACT_ATOMS: atom_id res chain seq x y z
N MET A 1 14.76 3.17 32.63
CA MET A 1 13.70 2.32 32.05
C MET A 1 13.77 2.51 30.54
N GLU A 2 14.24 1.51 29.79
CA GLU A 2 14.32 1.58 28.32
C GLU A 2 12.91 1.60 27.74
N VAL A 3 12.55 2.71 27.08
CA VAL A 3 11.27 2.83 26.41
C VAL A 3 11.43 2.27 24.99
N LYS A 4 10.70 1.19 24.71
CA LYS A 4 10.76 0.47 23.43
C LYS A 4 9.90 1.22 22.40
N PRO A 5 10.40 1.45 21.18
CA PRO A 5 9.63 2.12 20.14
C PRO A 5 8.30 1.41 19.85
N ILE A 6 7.24 2.18 19.60
CA ILE A 6 5.93 1.66 19.24
C ILE A 6 6.01 1.05 17.84
N SER A 7 5.69 -0.24 17.75
CA SER A 7 5.71 -1.01 16.50
C SER A 7 4.30 -1.35 16.07
N PHE A 8 4.04 -1.25 14.76
CA PHE A 8 2.83 -1.77 14.15
C PHE A 8 3.18 -3.04 13.39
N LYS A 9 2.39 -4.10 13.61
CA LYS A 9 2.52 -5.34 12.85
C LYS A 9 1.51 -5.32 11.72
N ASN A 10 2.01 -5.54 10.50
CA ASN A 10 1.14 -5.88 9.39
C ASN A 10 0.79 -7.38 9.50
N LEU A 11 -0.50 -7.71 9.62
CA LEU A 11 -0.96 -9.10 9.76
C LEU A 11 -1.10 -9.83 8.41
N GLY A 12 -0.82 -9.17 7.28
CA GLY A 12 -0.56 -9.83 6.01
C GLY A 12 0.85 -10.38 6.00
N ALA A 13 0.98 -11.70 6.18
CA ALA A 13 2.24 -12.39 5.98
C ALA A 13 2.72 -12.15 4.53
N ILE A 14 3.86 -11.47 4.40
CA ILE A 14 4.66 -11.41 3.19
C ILE A 14 5.01 -12.86 2.85
N ALA A 15 4.56 -13.38 1.70
CA ALA A 15 5.10 -14.61 1.15
C ALA A 15 6.63 -14.52 1.19
N SER A 16 7.24 -15.55 1.76
CA SER A 16 8.56 -15.60 2.40
C SER A 16 9.78 -15.38 1.48
N PHE A 17 9.66 -14.67 0.36
CA PHE A 17 10.78 -14.46 -0.60
C PHE A 17 11.28 -13.02 -0.76
N GLN A 18 10.69 -12.01 -0.11
CA GLN A 18 11.27 -10.65 -0.04
C GLN A 18 11.08 -9.99 1.34
N VAL A 19 11.16 -10.80 2.40
CA VAL A 19 11.09 -10.31 3.79
C VAL A 19 12.21 -9.31 4.12
N HIS A 20 13.27 -9.20 3.32
CA HIS A 20 14.45 -8.37 3.68
C HIS A 20 14.50 -6.97 3.07
N GLN A 21 13.61 -6.60 2.12
CA GLN A 21 13.57 -5.23 1.57
C GLN A 21 12.28 -4.44 1.92
N ASN A 22 11.22 -5.13 2.34
CA ASN A 22 9.94 -4.50 2.72
C ASN A 22 9.79 -4.27 4.24
N GLN A 23 10.84 -4.52 5.03
CA GLN A 23 10.86 -4.39 6.50
C GLN A 23 11.30 -2.99 6.97
N LYS A 24 10.72 -1.91 6.44
CA LYS A 24 10.55 -0.75 7.33
C LYS A 24 9.21 -0.94 8.02
N PRO A 25 9.17 -1.52 9.24
CA PRO A 25 7.95 -1.49 10.03
C PRO A 25 7.46 -0.04 10.10
N PHE A 26 6.16 0.18 10.05
CA PHE A 26 5.62 1.50 10.37
C PHE A 26 6.04 1.81 11.81
N GLN A 27 6.93 2.79 11.96
CA GLN A 27 7.44 3.20 13.26
C GLN A 27 6.75 4.50 13.65
N MET A 28 5.96 4.46 14.72
CA MET A 28 5.69 5.68 15.47
C MET A 28 6.81 5.85 16.47
N GLU A 29 7.66 6.85 16.26
CA GLU A 29 8.55 7.30 17.33
C GLU A 29 7.67 7.78 18.49
N GLU A 30 7.87 7.22 19.69
CA GLU A 30 7.23 7.75 20.90
C GLU A 30 7.57 9.22 21.05
N MET A 31 6.59 10.05 21.42
CA MET A 31 6.80 11.45 21.75
C MET A 31 7.70 11.56 22.98
N LYS A 32 9.02 11.52 22.80
CA LYS A 32 9.97 12.03 23.79
C LYS A 32 9.89 13.55 23.77
N THR A 33 10.03 14.18 24.93
CA THR A 33 9.99 15.63 25.17
C THR A 33 11.09 16.44 24.46
N TYR A 34 11.82 15.85 23.50
CA TYR A 34 12.98 16.42 22.80
C TYR A 34 12.92 16.26 21.27
N TYR A 35 11.74 16.25 20.67
CA TYR A 35 11.60 16.27 19.21
C TYR A 35 11.35 17.68 18.69
N LYS A 36 12.04 18.03 17.59
CA LYS A 36 11.71 19.20 16.78
C LYS A 36 10.25 19.11 16.34
N GLN A 37 9.52 20.22 16.42
CA GLN A 37 8.06 20.31 16.22
C GLN A 37 7.57 19.59 14.94
N ASP A 38 8.33 19.70 13.84
CA ASP A 38 8.04 19.06 12.56
C ASP A 38 7.96 17.53 12.63
N LYS A 39 8.77 16.89 13.48
CA LYS A 39 8.74 15.42 13.66
C LYS A 39 7.48 14.99 14.42
N ILE A 40 7.06 15.77 15.41
CA ILE A 40 5.84 15.52 16.20
C ILE A 40 4.61 15.62 15.29
N GLU A 41 4.58 16.62 14.41
CA GLU A 41 3.48 16.84 13.46
C GLU A 41 3.42 15.72 12.40
N ALA A 42 4.56 15.26 11.89
CA ALA A 42 4.62 14.12 10.96
C ALA A 42 4.09 12.82 11.59
N THR A 43 4.43 12.54 12.85
CA THR A 43 3.92 11.37 13.59
C THR A 43 2.41 11.47 13.83
N ARG A 44 1.91 12.66 14.23
CA ARG A 44 0.47 12.89 14.42
C ARG A 44 -0.32 12.72 13.14
N LYS A 45 0.18 13.26 12.03
CA LYS A 45 -0.44 13.11 10.70
C LYS A 45 -0.51 11.64 10.30
N SER A 46 0.60 10.91 10.45
CA SER A 46 0.65 9.48 10.11
C SER A 46 -0.32 8.64 10.96
N TYR A 47 -0.46 8.96 12.25
CA TYR A 47 -1.45 8.31 13.12
C TYR A 47 -2.89 8.63 12.72
N ALA A 48 -3.19 9.91 12.41
CA ALA A 48 -4.51 10.33 11.95
C ALA A 48 -4.89 9.65 10.62
N GLU A 49 -3.96 9.54 9.67
CA GLU A 49 -4.14 8.80 8.42
C GLU A 49 -4.45 7.32 8.65
N LEU A 50 -3.76 6.68 9.60
CA LEU A 50 -4.01 5.28 9.95
C LEU A 50 -5.41 5.10 10.56
N VAL A 51 -5.82 5.96 11.49
CA VAL A 51 -7.16 5.94 12.09
C VAL A 51 -8.24 6.18 11.03
N GLN A 52 -8.02 7.12 10.11
CA GLN A 52 -8.93 7.36 8.99
C GLN A 52 -9.03 6.14 8.08
N SER A 53 -7.91 5.49 7.80
CA SER A 53 -7.86 4.28 6.98
C SER A 53 -8.69 3.12 7.58
N TYR A 54 -8.64 2.91 8.91
CA TYR A 54 -9.54 1.93 9.55
C TYR A 54 -11.02 2.32 9.43
N ASN A 55 -11.33 3.61 9.56
CA ASN A 55 -12.70 4.08 9.40
C ASN A 55 -13.21 3.88 7.96
N ASN A 56 -12.37 4.09 6.95
CA ASN A 56 -12.70 3.83 5.55
C ASN A 56 -13.01 2.35 5.32
N ILE A 57 -12.18 1.45 5.88
CA ILE A 57 -12.39 0.00 5.84
C ILE A 57 -13.71 -0.39 6.52
N ARG A 58 -13.99 0.17 7.70
CA ARG A 58 -15.19 -0.16 8.50
C ARG A 58 -16.48 0.34 7.87
N ARG A 59 -16.47 1.55 7.28
CA ARG A 59 -17.67 2.22 6.78
C ARG A 59 -17.96 1.94 5.31
N GLU A 60 -17.16 1.06 4.66
CA GLU A 60 -17.27 0.75 3.23
C GLU A 60 -17.35 2.02 2.37
N ILE A 61 -16.54 3.03 2.71
CA ILE A 61 -16.51 4.27 1.93
C ILE A 61 -16.12 3.94 0.49
N ASN A 62 -16.80 4.55 -0.48
CA ASN A 62 -16.44 4.41 -1.89
C ASN A 62 -14.97 4.82 -2.09
N PRO A 63 -14.08 3.88 -2.44
CA PRO A 63 -12.68 4.17 -2.65
C PRO A 63 -12.49 5.04 -3.90
N THR A 64 -11.39 5.78 -3.93
CA THR A 64 -10.94 6.51 -5.11
C THR A 64 -10.57 5.50 -6.19
N LYS A 65 -11.07 5.71 -7.42
CA LYS A 65 -10.61 4.95 -8.58
C LYS A 65 -9.11 5.17 -8.76
N PHE A 66 -8.36 4.10 -8.91
CA PHE A 66 -6.91 4.18 -8.99
C PHE A 66 -6.39 4.62 -10.37
N VAL A 67 -7.18 4.35 -11.42
CA VAL A 67 -6.87 4.74 -12.80
C VAL A 67 -7.90 5.76 -13.28
N ASN A 68 -7.41 6.82 -13.92
CA ASN A 68 -8.22 7.61 -14.82
C ASN A 68 -8.25 6.91 -16.19
N GLU A 69 -9.36 6.24 -16.48
CA GLU A 69 -9.56 5.44 -17.70
C GLU A 69 -9.53 6.30 -18.98
N GLN A 70 -9.84 7.60 -18.90
CA GLN A 70 -9.84 8.50 -20.07
C GLN A 70 -8.43 8.83 -20.55
N THR A 71 -7.51 9.01 -19.61
CA THR A 71 -6.11 9.38 -19.87
C THR A 71 -5.15 8.20 -19.69
N ASN A 72 -5.67 7.02 -19.36
CA ASN A 72 -4.91 5.83 -18.99
C ASN A 72 -3.80 6.15 -17.98
N SER A 73 -4.14 6.88 -16.91
CA SER A 73 -3.17 7.43 -15.97
C SER A 73 -3.44 7.05 -14.52
N ILE A 74 -2.38 6.87 -13.76
CA ILE A 74 -2.39 6.63 -12.32
C ILE A 74 -1.76 7.84 -11.61
N ASP A 75 -2.41 8.30 -10.55
CA ASP A 75 -1.83 9.26 -9.61
C ASP A 75 -1.84 8.67 -8.19
N ILE A 76 -0.65 8.36 -7.69
CA ILE A 76 -0.41 7.72 -6.39
C ILE A 76 -0.05 8.80 -5.37
N THR A 77 -0.95 9.01 -4.42
CA THR A 77 -0.82 9.97 -3.33
C THR A 77 -0.99 9.29 -1.97
N ASN A 78 -0.11 9.61 -1.02
CA ASN A 78 -0.20 9.13 0.35
C ASN A 78 -1.46 9.65 1.05
N GLY A 79 -2.08 8.83 1.90
CA GLY A 79 -3.30 9.15 2.64
C GLY A 79 -4.60 8.96 1.85
N VAL A 80 -4.53 8.65 0.55
CA VAL A 80 -5.72 8.39 -0.28
C VAL A 80 -6.13 6.92 -0.18
N TYR A 81 -7.45 6.69 -0.04
CA TYR A 81 -8.06 5.37 -0.02
C TYR A 81 -8.39 4.92 -1.44
N TYR A 82 -7.70 3.91 -1.94
CA TYR A 82 -7.79 3.43 -3.31
C TYR A 82 -8.49 2.09 -3.42
N HIS A 83 -9.11 1.86 -4.58
CA HIS A 83 -9.57 0.55 -5.04
C HIS A 83 -8.46 -0.10 -5.87
N LEU A 84 -7.97 -1.27 -5.45
CA LEU A 84 -6.89 -2.00 -6.12
C LEU A 84 -7.40 -3.27 -6.83
N GLY A 85 -8.70 -3.31 -7.15
CA GLY A 85 -9.35 -4.40 -7.86
C GLY A 85 -10.09 -5.39 -6.96
N LEU A 86 -10.30 -6.60 -7.48
CA LEU A 86 -11.10 -7.65 -6.83
C LEU A 86 -10.24 -8.89 -6.54
N VAL A 87 -10.50 -9.50 -5.38
CA VAL A 87 -9.96 -10.81 -4.96
C VAL A 87 -11.15 -11.72 -4.71
N ASN A 88 -11.33 -12.74 -5.56
CA ASN A 88 -12.49 -13.63 -5.51
C ASN A 88 -13.83 -12.89 -5.42
N GLY A 89 -13.99 -11.82 -6.21
CA GLY A 89 -15.18 -10.95 -6.23
C GLY A 89 -15.28 -9.95 -5.06
N LYS A 90 -14.37 -9.99 -4.08
CA LYS A 90 -14.33 -9.06 -2.94
C LYS A 90 -13.41 -7.88 -3.24
N PRO A 91 -13.79 -6.63 -2.92
CA PRO A 91 -12.97 -5.47 -3.22
C PRO A 91 -11.73 -5.41 -2.34
N LEU A 92 -10.55 -5.27 -2.96
CA LEU A 92 -9.30 -4.94 -2.28
C LEU A 92 -9.16 -3.43 -2.23
N ASN A 93 -9.30 -2.86 -1.04
CA ASN A 93 -9.24 -1.42 -0.83
C ASN A 93 -8.25 -1.09 0.28
N GLY A 94 -7.49 0.01 0.13
CA GLY A 94 -6.55 0.40 1.16
C GLY A 94 -5.92 1.77 0.95
N THR A 95 -5.14 2.17 1.94
CA THR A 95 -4.50 3.48 2.02
C THR A 95 -2.99 3.30 2.13
N LEU A 96 -2.24 3.95 1.24
CA LEU A 96 -0.79 4.10 1.38
C LEU A 96 -0.52 5.19 2.42
N LEU A 97 0.25 4.90 3.47
CA LEU A 97 0.42 5.82 4.59
C LEU A 97 1.68 6.67 4.41
N THR A 98 1.62 7.95 4.81
CA THR A 98 2.79 8.85 4.79
C THR A 98 3.94 8.33 5.65
N GLY A 99 3.62 7.68 6.78
CA GLY A 99 4.60 7.03 7.66
C GLY A 99 5.15 5.69 7.14
N GLY A 100 4.72 5.26 5.95
CA GLY A 100 5.16 4.05 5.28
C GLY A 100 4.19 2.87 5.38
N GLY A 101 4.21 2.04 4.34
CA GLY A 101 3.39 0.83 4.24
C GLY A 101 1.94 1.10 3.84
N PHE A 102 1.17 0.03 3.75
CA PHE A 102 -0.19 0.03 3.21
C PHE A 102 -1.17 -0.61 4.20
N ASN A 103 -2.25 0.08 4.53
CA ASN A 103 -3.31 -0.43 5.39
C ASN A 103 -4.53 -0.76 4.54
N SER A 104 -4.93 -2.04 4.50
CA SER A 104 -6.05 -2.51 3.67
C SER A 104 -7.02 -3.38 4.44
N ASN A 105 -8.21 -3.62 3.86
CA ASN A 105 -9.17 -4.55 4.43
C ASN A 105 -8.63 -6.00 4.51
N PHE A 106 -7.78 -6.40 3.55
CA PHE A 106 -7.14 -7.72 3.55
C PHE A 106 -5.90 -7.82 4.45
N SER A 107 -5.26 -6.69 4.74
CA SER A 107 -4.00 -6.63 5.47
C SER A 107 -3.96 -5.39 6.36
N PRO A 108 -4.82 -5.32 7.38
CA PRO A 108 -4.82 -4.17 8.26
C PRO A 108 -3.53 -4.17 9.07
N MET A 109 -2.88 -3.02 9.12
CA MET A 109 -1.86 -2.75 10.13
C MET A 109 -2.57 -2.77 11.47
N ILE A 110 -2.05 -3.46 12.47
CA ILE A 110 -2.61 -3.42 13.82
C ILE A 110 -1.52 -2.90 14.75
N TRP A 111 -1.93 -2.00 15.65
CA TRP A 111 -1.04 -1.57 16.72
C TRP A 111 -0.79 -2.77 17.64
N ASP A 112 0.46 -3.21 17.70
CA ASP A 112 0.90 -4.24 18.64
C ASP A 112 1.90 -3.62 19.62
N ASN A 113 1.38 -3.03 20.69
CA ASN A 113 2.21 -2.65 21.83
C ASN A 113 2.17 -3.80 22.86
N PRO A 114 3.29 -4.50 23.10
CA PRO A 114 3.32 -5.62 24.06
C PRO A 114 3.01 -5.20 25.50
N ASN A 115 2.99 -3.89 25.80
CA ASN A 115 2.69 -3.32 27.12
C ASN A 115 1.33 -2.59 27.17
N SER A 116 0.52 -2.61 26.09
CA SER A 116 -0.79 -1.95 26.06
C SER A 116 -1.84 -2.84 25.38
N ASN A 117 -2.94 -3.10 26.10
CA ASN A 117 -4.08 -3.87 25.60
C ASN A 117 -5.09 -3.04 24.80
N VAL A 118 -4.76 -1.79 24.44
CA VAL A 118 -5.72 -0.86 23.84
C VAL A 118 -5.76 -1.04 22.32
N VAL A 119 -6.44 -2.09 21.88
CA VAL A 119 -6.91 -2.21 20.48
C VAL A 119 -8.19 -1.38 20.35
N THR A 120 -8.17 -0.36 19.50
CA THR A 120 -9.35 0.52 19.28
C THR A 120 -10.49 -0.26 18.62
N GLN A 121 -11.71 0.24 18.70
CA GLN A 121 -12.86 -0.43 18.07
C GLN A 121 -12.66 -0.57 16.56
N GLU A 122 -12.11 0.45 15.90
CA GLU A 122 -11.81 0.45 14.47
C GLU A 122 -10.80 -0.63 14.09
N GLN A 123 -9.76 -0.83 14.91
CA GLN A 123 -8.79 -1.90 14.72
C GLN A 123 -9.41 -3.28 14.90
N ARG A 124 -10.31 -3.46 15.88
CA ARG A 124 -11.02 -4.74 16.07
C ARG A 124 -11.90 -5.07 14.88
N GLU A 125 -12.62 -4.09 14.34
CA GLU A 125 -13.45 -4.29 13.14
C GLU A 125 -12.60 -4.58 11.90
N ALA A 126 -11.49 -3.85 11.69
CA ALA A 126 -10.56 -4.13 10.61
C ALA A 126 -9.98 -5.56 10.72
N LEU A 127 -9.63 -6.00 11.94
CA LEU A 127 -9.17 -7.36 12.19
C LEU A 127 -10.25 -8.41 11.95
N LYS A 128 -11.50 -8.13 12.30
CA LYS A 128 -12.65 -9.00 12.03
C LYS A 128 -12.87 -9.17 10.53
N ILE A 129 -12.82 -8.07 9.76
CA ILE A 129 -12.90 -8.10 8.30
C ILE A 129 -11.76 -8.94 7.71
N HIS A 130 -10.51 -8.70 8.12
CA HIS A 130 -9.36 -9.50 7.71
C HIS A 130 -9.55 -11.00 7.96
N ARG A 131 -10.07 -11.37 9.14
CA ARG A 131 -10.31 -12.76 9.54
C ARG A 131 -11.46 -13.42 8.78
N SER A 132 -12.33 -12.65 8.14
CA SER A 132 -13.40 -13.19 7.29
C SER A 132 -12.90 -13.69 5.93
N TYR A 133 -11.68 -13.32 5.54
CA TYR A 133 -11.06 -13.76 4.30
C TYR A 133 -10.29 -15.08 4.49
N SER A 134 -10.33 -15.92 3.46
CA SER A 134 -9.56 -17.16 3.45
C SER A 134 -8.06 -16.87 3.38
N GLN A 135 -7.23 -17.88 3.65
CA GLN A 135 -5.78 -17.75 3.48
C GLN A 135 -5.39 -17.46 2.02
N VAL A 136 -6.06 -18.13 1.07
CA VAL A 136 -5.81 -17.94 -0.37
C VAL A 136 -6.17 -16.53 -0.80
N GLU A 137 -7.31 -16.02 -0.35
CA GLU A 137 -7.74 -14.64 -0.64
C GLU A 137 -6.75 -13.61 -0.08
N ARG A 138 -6.26 -13.82 1.15
CA ARG A 138 -5.25 -12.95 1.74
C ARG A 138 -3.92 -12.98 0.99
N GLN A 139 -3.51 -14.16 0.52
CA GLN A 139 -2.29 -14.32 -0.28
C GLN A 139 -2.40 -13.59 -1.62
N GLU A 140 -3.51 -13.77 -2.34
CA GLU A 140 -3.78 -13.07 -3.60
C GLU A 140 -3.83 -11.55 -3.39
N ALA A 141 -4.46 -11.08 -2.33
CA ALA A 141 -4.47 -9.66 -1.99
C ALA A 141 -3.06 -9.11 -1.75
N ASN A 142 -2.19 -9.87 -1.07
CA ASN A 142 -0.80 -9.46 -0.81
C ASN A 142 0.03 -9.34 -2.09
N GLU A 143 -0.22 -10.20 -3.08
CA GLU A 143 0.42 -10.12 -4.40
C GLU A 143 0.05 -8.81 -5.11
N LEU A 144 -1.24 -8.45 -5.12
CA LEU A 144 -1.72 -7.20 -5.71
C LEU A 144 -1.18 -5.96 -4.97
N VAL A 145 -1.13 -6.00 -3.63
CA VAL A 145 -0.54 -4.95 -2.81
C VAL A 145 0.96 -4.81 -3.10
N ALA A 146 1.70 -5.91 -3.31
CA ALA A 146 3.12 -5.84 -3.64
C ALA A 146 3.39 -5.14 -4.97
N VAL A 147 2.53 -5.38 -5.98
CA VAL A 147 2.57 -4.65 -7.26
C VAL A 147 2.30 -3.16 -7.02
N PHE A 148 1.23 -2.81 -6.32
CA PHE A 148 0.90 -1.42 -5.98
C PHE A 148 2.06 -0.69 -5.28
N MET A 149 2.67 -1.33 -4.27
CA MET A 149 3.81 -0.76 -3.53
C MET A 149 5.03 -0.56 -4.44
N SER A 150 5.24 -1.44 -5.42
CA SER A 150 6.31 -1.29 -6.41
C SER A 150 6.06 -0.10 -7.34
N LEU A 151 4.82 0.08 -7.82
CA LEU A 151 4.43 1.24 -8.62
C LEU A 151 4.56 2.56 -7.84
N SER A 152 4.16 2.56 -6.56
CA SER A 152 4.36 3.72 -5.66
C SER A 152 5.83 4.11 -5.54
N ARG A 153 6.73 3.14 -5.33
CA ARG A 153 8.18 3.40 -5.27
C ARG A 153 8.75 3.87 -6.59
N LEU A 154 8.25 3.35 -7.72
CA LEU A 154 8.62 3.80 -9.05
C LEU A 154 8.20 5.27 -9.25
N ALA A 155 6.97 5.63 -8.89
CA ALA A 155 6.45 6.99 -8.97
C ALA A 155 7.33 7.97 -8.18
N GLU A 156 7.69 7.60 -6.95
CA GLU A 156 8.57 8.36 -6.05
C GLU A 156 10.05 8.37 -6.48
N GLY A 157 10.43 7.65 -7.54
CA GLY A 157 11.83 7.53 -7.99
C GLY A 157 12.71 6.69 -7.06
N LYS A 158 12.12 5.92 -6.13
CA LYS A 158 12.82 5.03 -5.20
C LYS A 158 13.08 3.63 -5.77
N LYS A 159 12.47 3.28 -6.90
CA LYS A 159 12.70 2.04 -7.65
C LYS A 159 12.83 2.38 -9.13
N SER A 160 13.85 1.86 -9.81
CA SER A 160 14.05 2.05 -11.25
C SER A 160 13.23 1.04 -12.06
N VAL A 161 13.01 1.33 -13.36
CA VAL A 161 12.36 0.40 -14.29
C VAL A 161 13.12 -0.94 -14.37
N ASP A 162 14.45 -0.91 -14.44
CA ASP A 162 15.27 -2.13 -14.43
C ASP A 162 15.05 -2.96 -13.15
N SER A 163 14.93 -2.30 -11.99
CA SER A 163 14.63 -3.00 -10.73
C SER A 163 13.22 -3.57 -10.71
N MET A 164 12.26 -2.93 -11.37
CA MET A 164 10.89 -3.46 -11.54
C MET A 164 10.90 -4.72 -12.41
N ASN A 165 11.61 -4.67 -13.54
CA ASN A 165 11.67 -5.78 -14.49
C ASN A 165 12.42 -7.01 -13.96
N ASN A 166 13.31 -6.83 -12.98
CA ASN A 166 13.99 -7.93 -12.30
C ASN A 166 13.23 -8.48 -11.08
N ASP A 167 12.08 -7.89 -10.72
CA ASP A 167 11.27 -8.33 -9.60
C ASP A 167 10.20 -9.32 -10.07
N ALA A 168 10.43 -10.61 -9.82
CA ALA A 168 9.52 -11.68 -10.23
C ALA A 168 8.08 -11.47 -9.72
N MET A 169 7.91 -10.94 -8.50
CA MET A 169 6.58 -10.64 -7.96
C MET A 169 5.87 -9.54 -8.74
N PHE A 170 6.61 -8.52 -9.17
CA PHE A 170 6.04 -7.48 -10.02
C PHE A 170 5.66 -8.06 -11.39
N MET A 171 6.60 -8.72 -12.06
CA MET A 171 6.43 -9.21 -13.43
C MET A 171 5.30 -10.23 -13.56
N GLN A 172 5.17 -11.15 -12.60
CA GLN A 172 4.14 -12.17 -12.61
C GLN A 172 2.74 -11.60 -12.38
N HIS A 173 2.61 -10.58 -11.52
CA HIS A 173 1.31 -10.12 -11.03
C HIS A 173 0.85 -8.79 -11.62
N PHE A 174 1.73 -8.01 -12.25
CA PHE A 174 1.39 -6.69 -12.81
C PHE A 174 0.28 -6.74 -13.88
N PRO A 175 0.26 -7.67 -14.86
CA PRO A 175 -0.84 -7.73 -15.83
C PRO A 175 -2.21 -7.99 -15.18
N LYS A 176 -2.25 -8.87 -14.17
CA LYS A 176 -3.47 -9.15 -13.41
C LYS A 176 -3.91 -7.93 -12.61
N PHE A 177 -2.97 -7.26 -11.95
CA PHE A 177 -3.21 -6.04 -11.21
C PHE A 177 -3.76 -4.92 -12.11
N ALA A 178 -3.09 -4.65 -13.24
CA ALA A 178 -3.49 -3.64 -14.22
C ALA A 178 -4.92 -3.86 -14.72
N LYS A 179 -5.25 -5.10 -15.11
CA LYS A 179 -6.62 -5.47 -15.48
C LYS A 179 -7.62 -5.20 -14.35
N GLY A 180 -7.25 -5.53 -13.11
CA GLY A 180 -8.11 -5.34 -11.93
C GLY A 180 -8.42 -3.88 -11.61
N ILE A 181 -7.52 -2.95 -11.95
CA ILE A 181 -7.69 -1.51 -11.72
C ILE A 181 -8.18 -0.74 -12.95
N GLY A 182 -8.33 -1.42 -14.10
CA GLY A 182 -8.73 -0.81 -15.36
C GLY A 182 -7.62 -0.08 -16.11
N LEU A 183 -6.34 -0.38 -15.82
CA LEU A 183 -5.20 0.15 -16.56
C LEU A 183 -5.04 -0.64 -17.87
N ASP A 184 -5.06 0.06 -19.01
CA ASP A 184 -4.87 -0.55 -20.31
C ASP A 184 -3.38 -0.62 -20.65
N LEU A 185 -2.82 -1.83 -20.61
CA LEU A 185 -1.42 -2.10 -20.94
C LEU A 185 -1.16 -2.15 -22.45
N GLY A 186 -2.20 -2.14 -23.29
CA GLY A 186 -2.07 -2.15 -24.76
C GLY A 186 -1.68 -0.80 -25.36
N GLN A 187 -1.72 0.27 -24.56
CA GLN A 187 -1.36 1.62 -24.96
C GLN A 187 -0.43 2.26 -23.90
N PRO A 188 0.26 3.36 -24.23
CA PRO A 188 1.02 4.10 -23.23
C PRO A 188 0.14 4.52 -22.04
N PHE A 189 0.74 4.54 -20.85
CA PHE A 189 0.09 4.99 -19.63
C PHE A 189 1.03 5.88 -18.84
N THR A 190 0.51 6.64 -17.88
CA THR A 190 1.34 7.46 -17.01
C THR A 190 1.19 7.09 -15.54
N ILE A 191 2.28 7.18 -14.78
CA ILE A 191 2.26 7.09 -13.31
C ILE A 191 2.86 8.38 -12.76
N ASN A 192 2.07 9.16 -12.01
CA ASN A 192 2.44 10.47 -11.47
C ASN A 192 3.09 11.37 -12.54
N GLY A 193 2.49 11.41 -13.74
CA GLY A 193 2.95 12.22 -14.88
C GLY A 193 4.11 11.64 -15.69
N LYS A 194 4.76 10.56 -15.26
CA LYS A 194 5.82 9.88 -16.04
C LYS A 194 5.20 8.85 -16.97
N SER A 195 5.66 8.81 -18.21
CA SER A 195 5.10 7.94 -19.26
C SER A 195 5.79 6.58 -19.34
N PHE A 196 4.98 5.54 -19.58
CA PHE A 196 5.43 4.15 -19.64
C PHE A 196 4.69 3.38 -20.73
N THR A 197 5.31 2.32 -21.21
CA THR A 197 4.70 1.27 -22.02
C THR A 197 4.97 -0.10 -21.39
N TYR A 198 4.10 -1.07 -21.66
CA TYR A 198 4.29 -2.45 -21.23
C TYR A 198 4.27 -3.38 -22.44
N LEU A 199 5.46 -3.84 -22.86
CA LEU A 199 5.64 -4.60 -24.09
C LEU A 199 6.36 -5.92 -23.79
N GLN A 200 5.84 -7.02 -24.34
CA GLN A 200 6.44 -8.36 -24.22
C GLN A 200 6.75 -8.75 -22.76
N GLY A 201 5.88 -8.35 -21.83
CA GLY A 201 6.04 -8.64 -20.41
C GLY A 201 6.97 -7.67 -19.66
N THR A 202 7.52 -6.65 -20.31
CA THR A 202 8.51 -5.73 -19.72
C THR A 202 7.96 -4.32 -19.62
N LEU A 203 8.21 -3.65 -18.50
CA LEU A 203 7.92 -2.22 -18.33
C LEU A 203 9.04 -1.39 -18.97
N GLN A 204 8.68 -0.37 -19.73
CA GLN A 204 9.61 0.57 -20.34
C GLN A 204 9.17 1.99 -19.99
N MET A 205 10.12 2.84 -19.64
CA MET A 205 9.86 4.28 -19.53
C MET A 205 9.91 4.86 -20.94
N THR A 206 8.92 5.65 -21.32
CA THR A 206 8.99 6.45 -22.53
C THR A 206 9.55 7.80 -22.13
N ASP A 207 10.71 8.15 -22.69
CA ASP A 207 11.29 9.46 -22.46
C ASP A 207 10.27 10.53 -22.85
N THR A 208 10.02 11.44 -21.91
CA THR A 208 9.42 12.73 -22.23
C THR A 208 10.60 13.61 -22.61
N GLU A 209 11.01 13.57 -23.88
CA GLU A 209 11.74 14.68 -24.47
C GLU A 209 10.75 15.84 -24.59
N ASP A 210 10.83 16.78 -23.64
CA ASP A 210 11.00 18.23 -23.86
C ASP A 210 11.07 19.01 -22.54
#